data_AF-A0A560MCQ9-F1
#
_entry.id   AF-A0A560MCQ9-F1
#
_cell.length_a   1.000
_cell.length_b   1.000
_cell.length_c   1.000
_cell.angle_alpha   90.00
_cell.angle_beta   90.00
_cell.angle_gamma   90.00
#
_symmetry.space_group_name_H-M   'P 1'
#
loop_
_entity.id
_entity.type
_entity.pdbx_description
1 polymer ?
#
loop_
_entity_poly.entity_id
_entity_poly.type
_entity_poly.pdbx_seq_one_letter_code
_entity_poly.pdbx_strand_id
1 'polypeptide(L)'
;MFRTEGSEPVKGSMLALTIEAILDFAGERRGHFRLIESEVFSHDAYGTPRELFVAFFAVIANCLRDILGEQWSQEIDAAWHKLLRDIEAVVLQQTHLVDERA
;
A
#
# COMPACT_ATOMS: atom_id res chain seq x y z
N MET A 1 -15.99 15.30 -15.80
CA MET A 1 -16.59 13.99 -16.17
C MET A 1 -15.67 13.30 -17.18
N PHE A 2 -14.57 12.71 -16.70
CA PHE A 2 -13.50 12.11 -17.53
C PHE A 2 -12.88 10.84 -16.88
N ARG A 3 -13.47 10.28 -15.83
CA ARG A 3 -12.68 9.46 -14.87
C ARG A 3 -13.28 8.13 -14.41
N THR A 4 -14.31 7.61 -15.05
CA THR A 4 -14.84 6.28 -14.68
C THR A 4 -14.66 5.27 -15.81
N GLU A 5 -15.07 5.59 -17.03
CA GLU A 5 -14.85 4.71 -18.19
C GLU A 5 -13.41 4.84 -18.72
N GLY A 6 -12.74 3.69 -18.95
CA GLY A 6 -11.36 3.63 -19.47
C GLY A 6 -10.24 3.75 -18.42
N SER A 7 -10.58 3.78 -17.12
CA SER A 7 -9.60 3.83 -16.03
C SER A 7 -9.01 2.45 -15.65
N GLU A 8 -9.59 1.36 -16.17
CA GLU A 8 -9.18 -0.01 -15.85
C GLU A 8 -7.70 -0.31 -16.11
N PRO A 9 -7.08 0.12 -17.24
CA PRO A 9 -5.65 -0.07 -17.46
C PRO A 9 -4.81 0.68 -16.42
N VAL A 10 -5.22 1.89 -16.04
CA VAL A 10 -4.52 2.69 -15.02
C VAL A 10 -4.61 2.02 -13.65
N LYS A 11 -5.79 1.52 -13.26
CA LYS A 11 -5.97 0.77 -12.01
C LYS A 11 -5.09 -0.49 -11.98
N GLY A 12 -5.05 -1.22 -13.08
CA GLY A 12 -4.19 -2.40 -13.23
C GLY A 12 -2.70 -2.06 -13.08
N SER A 13 -2.24 -0.98 -13.74
CA SER A 13 -0.86 -0.51 -13.61
C SER A 13 -0.51 -0.06 -12.19
N MET A 14 -1.40 0.66 -11.51
CA MET A 14 -1.17 1.09 -10.12
C MET A 14 -1.14 -0.09 -9.15
N LEU A 15 -1.98 -1.10 -9.36
CA LEU A 15 -1.93 -2.34 -8.58
C LEU A 15 -0.60 -3.09 -8.80
N ALA A 16 -0.14 -3.22 -10.05
CA ALA A 16 1.14 -3.85 -10.35
C ALA A 16 2.30 -3.12 -9.66
N LEU A 17 2.35 -1.80 -9.75
CA LEU A 17 3.36 -0.98 -9.07
C LEU A 17 3.28 -1.13 -7.54
N THR A 18 2.07 -1.21 -6.98
CA THR A 18 1.87 -1.45 -5.54
C THR A 18 2.46 -2.78 -5.12
N ILE A 19 2.24 -3.85 -5.91
CA ILE A 19 2.82 -5.17 -5.62
C ILE A 19 4.35 -5.12 -5.68
N GLU A 20 4.93 -4.47 -6.69
CA GLU A 20 6.39 -4.29 -6.78
C GLU A 20 6.96 -3.54 -5.58
N ALA A 21 6.28 -2.47 -5.13
CA ALA A 21 6.67 -1.71 -3.95
C ALA A 21 6.58 -2.55 -2.66
N ILE A 22 5.56 -3.39 -2.51
CA ILE A 22 5.43 -4.33 -1.38
C ILE A 22 6.62 -5.32 -1.37
N LEU A 23 6.95 -5.91 -2.52
CA LEU A 23 8.05 -6.88 -2.62
C LEU A 23 9.40 -6.23 -2.31
N ASP A 24 9.66 -5.01 -2.81
CA ASP A 24 10.88 -4.27 -2.47
C ASP A 24 10.94 -3.90 -0.99
N PHE A 25 9.81 -3.50 -0.40
CA PHE A 25 9.72 -3.13 1.01
C PHE A 25 9.97 -4.33 1.95
N ALA A 26 9.44 -5.50 1.58
CA ALA A 26 9.67 -6.76 2.27
C ALA A 26 11.11 -7.28 2.12
N GLY A 27 11.76 -6.95 1.01
CA GLY A 27 13.12 -7.37 0.66
C GLY A 27 14.21 -6.37 1.08
N GLU A 28 15.18 -6.17 0.19
CA GLU A 28 16.39 -5.36 0.44
C GLU A 28 16.15 -3.85 0.39
N ARG A 29 14.94 -3.37 0.10
CA ARG A 29 14.56 -1.95 0.06
C ARG A 29 15.43 -1.13 -0.89
N ARG A 30 15.49 -1.56 -2.17
CA ARG A 30 16.33 -0.93 -3.21
C ARG A 30 15.81 0.43 -3.69
N GLY A 31 14.60 0.82 -3.25
CA GLY A 31 14.13 2.21 -3.35
C GLY A 31 12.66 2.36 -3.71
N HIS A 32 11.99 1.31 -4.18
CA HIS A 32 10.55 1.34 -4.50
C HIS A 32 9.70 1.51 -3.25
N PHE A 33 10.21 1.19 -2.05
CA PHE A 33 9.49 1.55 -0.82
C PHE A 33 9.22 3.06 -0.68
N ARG A 34 10.07 3.93 -1.25
CA ARG A 34 9.84 5.38 -1.28
C ARG A 34 8.63 5.74 -2.14
N LEU A 35 8.17 4.84 -3.01
CA LEU A 35 6.88 5.01 -3.69
C LEU A 35 5.73 4.91 -2.71
N ILE A 36 5.77 4.01 -1.72
CA ILE A 36 4.72 3.94 -0.68
C ILE A 36 4.63 5.31 0.01
N GLU A 37 5.76 5.85 0.42
CA GLU A 37 5.86 7.19 1.03
C GLU A 37 5.34 8.31 0.10
N SER A 38 5.72 8.29 -1.19
CA SER A 38 5.29 9.31 -2.16
C SER A 38 3.80 9.21 -2.48
N GLU A 39 3.27 8.00 -2.58
CA GLU A 39 1.87 7.76 -2.92
C GLU A 39 0.93 8.13 -1.77
N VAL A 40 1.36 8.02 -0.51
CA VAL A 40 0.59 8.55 0.64
C VAL A 40 0.28 10.03 0.44
N PHE A 41 1.27 10.85 0.09
CA PHE A 41 1.05 12.29 -0.15
C PHE A 41 0.12 12.55 -1.34
N SER A 42 0.30 11.83 -2.44
CA SER A 42 -0.58 11.95 -3.61
C SER A 42 -2.03 11.61 -3.26
N HIS A 43 -2.25 10.53 -2.50
CA HIS A 43 -3.58 10.06 -2.11
C HIS A 43 -4.23 10.97 -1.07
N ASP A 44 -3.45 11.52 -0.13
CA ASP A 44 -3.88 12.53 0.82
C ASP A 44 -4.35 13.81 0.10
N ALA A 45 -3.60 14.27 -0.91
CA ALA A 45 -3.99 15.40 -1.76
C ALA A 45 -5.27 15.16 -2.57
N TYR A 46 -5.61 13.90 -2.84
CA TYR A 46 -6.89 13.50 -3.44
C TYR A 46 -8.03 13.32 -2.40
N GLY A 47 -7.74 13.51 -1.11
CA GLY A 47 -8.70 13.38 -0.01
C GLY A 47 -8.89 11.95 0.49
N THR A 48 -7.96 11.04 0.19
CA THR A 48 -8.01 9.66 0.69
C THR A 48 -7.52 9.62 2.13
N PRO A 49 -8.31 9.15 3.10
CA PRO A 49 -7.84 9.00 4.48
C PRO A 49 -6.65 8.03 4.53
N ARG A 50 -5.64 8.35 5.35
CA ARG A 50 -4.46 7.48 5.52
C ARG A 50 -4.82 6.07 5.99
N GLU A 51 -5.82 5.96 6.85
CA GLU A 51 -6.36 4.66 7.30
C GLU A 51 -6.89 3.83 6.12
N LEU A 52 -7.57 4.49 5.17
CA LEU A 52 -8.07 3.83 3.96
C LEU A 52 -6.92 3.42 3.03
N PHE A 53 -5.88 4.25 2.92
CA PHE A 53 -4.67 3.92 2.18
C PHE A 53 -3.98 2.67 2.76
N VAL A 54 -3.80 2.60 4.08
CA VAL A 54 -3.22 1.42 4.76
C VAL A 54 -4.13 0.20 4.61
N ALA A 55 -5.45 0.36 4.74
CA ALA A 55 -6.41 -0.74 4.62
C ALA A 55 -6.36 -1.42 3.24
N PHE A 56 -5.97 -0.71 2.18
CA PHE A 56 -5.82 -1.30 0.85
C PHE A 56 -4.79 -2.45 0.82
N PHE A 57 -3.68 -2.33 1.55
CA PHE A 57 -2.68 -3.41 1.64
C PHE A 57 -3.24 -4.67 2.31
N ALA A 58 -4.13 -4.50 3.30
CA ALA A 58 -4.82 -5.63 3.93
C ALA A 58 -5.81 -6.30 2.96
N VAL A 59 -6.45 -5.54 2.07
CA VAL A 59 -7.28 -6.10 0.99
C VAL A 59 -6.43 -6.95 0.04
N ILE A 60 -5.24 -6.49 -0.35
CA ILE A 60 -4.31 -7.28 -1.18
C ILE A 60 -3.96 -8.60 -0.48
N ALA A 61 -3.62 -8.56 0.82
CA ALA A 61 -3.31 -9.75 1.60
C ALA A 61 -4.49 -10.75 1.63
N ASN A 62 -5.72 -10.25 1.85
CA ASN A 62 -6.93 -11.07 1.82
C ASN A 62 -7.16 -11.72 0.46
N CYS A 63 -6.99 -10.97 -0.64
CA CYS A 63 -7.10 -11.53 -1.99
C CYS A 63 -6.07 -12.63 -2.24
N LEU A 64 -4.82 -12.44 -1.79
CA LEU A 64 -3.78 -13.45 -1.93
C LEU A 64 -4.07 -14.69 -1.08
N ARG A 65 -4.60 -14.53 0.13
CA ARG A 65 -5.08 -15.64 0.96
C ARG A 65 -6.17 -16.43 0.27
N ASP A 66 -7.14 -15.76 -0.33
CA ASP A 66 -8.24 -16.40 -1.04
C ASP A 66 -7.74 -17.14 -2.30
N ILE A 67 -6.75 -16.59 -3.01
CA ILE A 67 -6.13 -17.22 -4.19
C ILE A 67 -5.30 -18.45 -3.80
N LEU A 68 -4.50 -18.36 -2.74
CA LEU A 68 -3.61 -19.43 -2.31
C LEU A 68 -4.37 -20.55 -1.57
N GLY A 69 -5.48 -20.23 -0.93
CA GLY A 69 -6.29 -21.18 -0.17
C GLY A 69 -5.44 -21.92 0.86
N GLU A 70 -5.41 -23.25 0.77
CA GLU A 70 -4.64 -24.11 1.69
C GLU A 70 -3.12 -23.90 1.64
N GLN A 71 -2.60 -23.28 0.58
CA GLN A 71 -1.18 -22.93 0.48
C GLN A 71 -0.79 -21.72 1.33
N TRP A 72 -1.77 -20.96 1.84
CA TRP A 72 -1.52 -19.88 2.81
C TRP A 72 -1.14 -20.46 4.17
N SER A 73 0.16 -20.61 4.40
CA SER A 73 0.69 -21.12 5.66
C SER A 73 0.60 -20.08 6.78
N GLN A 74 0.74 -20.55 8.03
CA GLN A 74 0.86 -19.66 9.20
C GLN A 74 2.08 -18.75 9.12
N GLU A 75 3.14 -19.20 8.45
CA GLU A 75 4.35 -18.39 8.22
C GLU A 75 4.06 -17.23 7.26
N ILE A 76 3.35 -17.50 6.15
CA ILE A 76 2.91 -16.47 5.21
C ILE A 76 2.02 -15.45 5.94
N ASP A 77 1.06 -15.94 6.72
CA ASP A 77 0.15 -15.10 7.50
C ASP A 77 0.90 -14.15 8.46
N ALA A 78 1.85 -14.69 9.24
CA ALA A 78 2.65 -13.90 10.17
C ALA A 78 3.53 -12.86 9.45
N ALA A 79 4.11 -13.23 8.30
CA ALA A 79 4.91 -12.32 7.49
C ALA A 79 4.08 -11.14 6.96
N TRP A 80 2.86 -11.40 6.47
CA TRP A 80 1.94 -10.34 6.04
C TRP A 80 1.50 -9.44 7.19
N HIS A 81 1.17 -10.00 8.36
CA HIS A 81 0.85 -9.19 9.54
C HIS A 81 2.01 -8.28 9.97
N LYS A 82 3.25 -8.77 9.88
CA LYS A 82 4.44 -7.93 10.13
C LYS A 82 4.55 -6.82 9.09
N LEU A 83 4.44 -7.15 7.80
CA LEU A 83 4.54 -6.18 6.72
C LEU A 83 3.50 -5.06 6.84
N LEU A 84 2.25 -5.40 7.16
CA LEU A 84 1.19 -4.41 7.34
C LEU A 84 1.49 -3.43 8.48
N ARG A 85 1.98 -3.93 9.62
CA ARG A 85 2.42 -3.06 10.74
C ARG A 85 3.59 -2.17 10.35
N ASP A 86 4.55 -2.71 9.61
CA ASP A 86 5.71 -1.94 9.15
C ASP A 86 5.30 -0.84 8.18
N ILE A 87 4.34 -1.09 7.27
CA ILE A 87 3.78 -0.07 6.36
C ILE A 87 3.01 0.98 7.16
N GLU A 88 2.13 0.57 8.07
CA GLU A 88 1.38 1.48 8.93
C GLU A 88 2.32 2.43 9.70
N ALA A 89 3.41 1.90 10.25
CA ALA A 89 4.42 2.71 10.94
C ALA A 89 5.05 3.76 10.02
N VAL A 90 5.37 3.41 8.77
CA VAL A 90 5.90 4.36 7.77
C VAL A 90 4.88 5.47 7.49
N VAL A 91 3.61 5.10 7.26
CA VAL A 91 2.53 6.06 6.96
C VAL A 91 2.25 7.00 8.13
N LEU A 92 2.30 6.51 9.37
CA LEU A 92 2.10 7.31 10.59
C LEU A 92 3.30 8.19 10.92
N GLN A 93 4.54 7.77 10.60
CA GLN A 93 5.74 8.57 10.84
C GLN A 93 5.85 9.78 9.91
N GLN A 94 5.15 9.79 8.77
CA GLN A 94 5.10 10.94 7.87
C GLN A 94 4.29 12.09 8.49
N THR A 95 4.94 12.90 9.31
CA THR A 95 4.37 14.16 9.83
C THR A 95 4.28 15.17 8.69
N HIS A 96 3.11 15.79 8.51
CA HIS A 96 2.92 16.81 7.49
C HIS A 96 3.69 18.08 7.89
N LEU A 97 4.62 18.55 7.04
CA LEU A 97 5.28 19.86 7.22
C LEU A 97 4.30 21.06 7.20
N VAL A 98 3.02 20.82 6.87
CA VAL A 98 1.96 21.82 6.91
C VAL A 98 1.40 22.00 8.33
N ASP A 99 1.45 20.98 9.18
CA ASP A 99 0.89 21.04 10.54
C ASP A 99 1.74 21.86 11.53
N GLU A 100 2.99 22.16 11.19
CA GLU A 100 3.89 23.00 12.00
C GLU A 100 3.75 24.52 11.72
N ARG A 101 2.84 24.92 10.82
CA ARG A 101 2.62 26.34 10.44
C ARG A 101 1.25 26.89 10.82
N ALA A 102 0.46 26.17 11.62
CA ALA A 102 -0.86 26.60 12.11
C ALA A 102 -0.79 27.15 13.54
#